data_AF-A0A429BT86-F1
#
_entry.id   AF-A0A429BT86-F1
#
_cell.length_a   1.000
_cell.length_b   1.000
_cell.length_c   1.000
_cell.angle_alpha   90.00
_cell.angle_beta   90.00
_cell.angle_gamma   90.00
#
_symmetry.space_group_name_H-M   'P 1'
#
loop_
_entity.id
_entity.type
_entity.pdbx_description
1 polymer ?
#
loop_
_entity_poly.entity_id
_entity_poly.type
_entity_poly.pdbx_seq_one_letter_code
_entity_poly.pdbx_strand_id
1 'polypeptide(L)'
;MFSYSLSTDNVTPKAAITYELYLDGVFESDIVPFIRPEFPNSSMAFAYADEPGPVTLTLLAVDTVGNKFAPSNAITVTAVD
;
A
#
# COMPACT_ATOMS: atom_id res chain seq x y z
N MET A 1 -5.83 6.72 7.45
CA MET A 1 -4.68 5.88 7.87
C MET A 1 -5.13 4.43 7.84
N PHE A 2 -4.30 3.53 7.31
CA PHE A 2 -4.58 2.10 7.25
C PHE A 2 -3.30 1.30 7.50
N SER A 3 -3.44 0.06 7.98
CA SER A 3 -2.35 -0.90 8.12
C SER A 3 -2.41 -1.94 7.02
N TYR A 4 -1.25 -2.50 6.66
CA TYR A 4 -1.14 -3.53 5.65
C TYR A 4 0.00 -4.50 5.98
N SER A 5 -0.13 -5.73 5.49
CA SER A 5 0.94 -6.74 5.53
C SER A 5 1.93 -6.47 4.39
N LEU A 6 3.22 -6.64 4.68
CA LEU A 6 4.26 -6.52 3.65
C LEU A 6 4.18 -7.68 2.66
N SER A 7 4.71 -7.44 1.46
CA SER A 7 4.87 -8.42 0.40
C SER A 7 5.50 -9.72 0.92
N THR A 8 5.01 -10.83 0.38
CA THR A 8 5.55 -12.17 0.61
C THR A 8 6.75 -12.47 -0.28
N ASP A 9 7.17 -11.52 -1.14
CA ASP A 9 8.43 -11.65 -1.86
C ASP A 9 9.58 -11.87 -0.88
N ASN A 10 10.38 -12.89 -1.19
CA ASN A 10 11.53 -13.32 -0.40
C ASN A 10 12.84 -13.18 -1.18
N VAL A 11 12.80 -12.60 -2.38
CA VAL A 11 13.96 -12.24 -3.19
C VAL A 11 14.40 -10.82 -2.85
N THR A 12 13.48 -9.87 -2.89
CA THR A 12 13.77 -8.47 -2.56
C THR A 12 13.73 -8.28 -1.04
N PRO A 13 14.76 -7.66 -0.43
CA PRO A 13 14.70 -7.30 0.98
C PRO A 13 13.44 -6.46 1.26
N LYS A 14 12.68 -6.79 2.29
CA LYS A 14 11.39 -6.13 2.57
C LYS A 14 11.48 -4.61 2.69
N ALA A 15 12.58 -4.12 3.26
CA ALA A 15 12.85 -2.69 3.40
C ALA A 15 13.14 -1.97 2.07
N ALA A 16 13.37 -2.72 1.00
CA ALA A 16 13.62 -2.23 -0.35
C ALA A 16 12.42 -2.37 -1.29
N ILE A 17 11.31 -2.97 -0.83
CA ILE A 17 10.04 -3.05 -1.57
C ILE A 17 9.26 -1.76 -1.32
N THR A 18 8.79 -1.12 -2.38
CA THR A 18 7.83 -0.01 -2.30
C THR A 18 6.43 -0.50 -2.63
N TYR A 19 5.42 0.33 -2.35
CA TYR A 19 4.02 0.03 -2.65
C TYR A 19 3.40 1.18 -3.41
N GLU A 20 2.79 0.88 -4.54
CA GLU A 20 1.93 1.81 -5.26
C GLU A 20 0.52 1.77 -4.65
N LEU A 21 0.01 2.91 -4.23
CA LEU A 21 -1.36 3.08 -3.75
C LEU A 21 -2.27 3.48 -4.90
N TYR A 22 -3.38 2.76 -5.01
CA TYR A 22 -4.45 3.06 -5.94
C TYR A 22 -5.76 3.34 -5.21
N LEU A 23 -6.44 4.43 -5.60
CA LEU A 23 -7.80 4.79 -5.19
C LEU A 23 -8.74 4.59 -6.37
N ASP A 24 -9.72 3.70 -6.22
CA ASP A 24 -10.66 3.30 -7.28
C ASP A 24 -9.96 2.89 -8.60
N GLY A 25 -8.76 2.30 -8.48
CA GLY A 25 -7.93 1.87 -9.60
C GLY A 25 -7.07 2.98 -10.24
N VAL A 26 -7.13 4.21 -9.72
CA VAL A 26 -6.26 5.33 -10.12
C VAL A 26 -5.02 5.35 -9.22
N PHE A 27 -3.83 5.43 -9.81
CA PHE A 27 -2.59 5.55 -9.06
C PHE A 27 -2.51 6.92 -8.38
N GLU A 28 -2.29 6.93 -7.07
CA GLU A 28 -2.17 8.16 -6.30
C GLU A 28 -0.74 8.46 -5.86
N SER A 29 -0.04 7.46 -5.32
CA SER A 29 1.29 7.68 -4.74
C SER A 29 2.07 6.40 -4.52
N ASP A 30 3.39 6.57 -4.45
CA ASP A 30 4.31 5.56 -3.95
C ASP A 30 4.51 5.70 -2.45
N ILE A 31 4.51 4.56 -1.77
CA ILE A 31 4.68 4.46 -0.32
C ILE A 31 5.88 3.56 -0.02
N VAL A 32 6.77 4.05 0.83
CA VAL A 32 7.85 3.24 1.40
C VAL A 32 7.39 2.69 2.74
N PRO A 33 7.46 1.37 2.97
CA PRO A 33 7.07 0.79 4.25
C PRO A 33 7.99 1.27 5.36
N PHE A 34 7.41 1.81 6.43
CA PHE A 34 8.12 2.01 7.69
C PHE A 34 8.04 0.72 8.51
N ILE A 35 9.11 -0.07 8.49
CA ILE A 35 9.18 -1.39 9.15
C ILE A 35 9.72 -1.23 10.57
N ARG A 36 8.92 -1.64 11.56
CA ARG A 36 9.32 -1.64 12.97
C ARG A 36 9.79 -3.04 13.39
N PRO A 37 10.83 -3.19 14.24
CA PRO A 37 11.29 -4.51 14.68
C PRO A 37 10.21 -5.35 15.36
N GLU A 38 9.27 -4.72 16.08
CA GLU A 38 8.15 -5.41 16.74
C GLU A 38 7.10 -5.92 15.74
N PHE A 39 7.07 -5.34 14.54
CA PHE A 39 6.11 -5.64 13.47
C PHE A 39 6.85 -5.81 12.11
N PRO A 40 7.71 -6.83 11.96
CA PRO A 40 8.63 -6.93 10.83
C PRO A 40 7.95 -7.26 9.49
N ASN A 41 6.66 -7.60 9.53
CA ASN A 41 5.85 -8.03 8.39
C ASN A 41 4.64 -7.13 8.14
N SER A 42 4.56 -5.97 8.78
CA SER A 42 3.48 -5.02 8.54
C SER A 42 3.97 -3.58 8.57
N SER A 43 3.19 -2.70 7.96
CA SER A 43 3.42 -1.26 8.01
C SER A 43 2.10 -0.50 7.95
N MET A 44 2.19 0.82 7.92
CA MET A 44 1.06 1.74 7.94
C MET A 44 1.27 2.84 6.90
N ALA A 45 0.16 3.31 6.34
CA ALA A 45 0.16 4.39 5.37
C ALA A 45 -1.03 5.34 5.56
N PHE A 46 -0.92 6.49 4.91
CA PHE A 46 -1.98 7.48 4.80
C PHE A 46 -2.45 7.52 3.35
N ALA A 47 -3.77 7.64 3.19
CA ALA A 47 -4.42 7.95 1.93
C ALA A 47 -5.33 9.15 2.21
N TYR A 48 -5.41 10.04 1.24
CA TYR A 48 -6.28 11.20 1.25
C TYR A 48 -7.23 11.08 0.07
N ALA A 49 -8.48 11.48 0.27
CA ALA A 49 -9.48 11.58 -0.78
C ALA A 49 -9.98 13.02 -0.78
N ASP A 50 -10.01 13.64 -1.95
CA ASP A 50 -10.39 15.04 -2.10
C ASP A 50 -11.91 15.24 -2.13
N GLU A 51 -12.66 14.16 -2.37
CA GLU A 51 -14.12 14.16 -2.40
C GLU A 51 -14.68 13.19 -1.34
N PRO A 52 -15.78 13.56 -0.65
CA PRO A 52 -16.46 12.66 0.26
C PRO A 52 -17.17 11.55 -0.51
N GLY A 53 -17.16 10.34 0.03
CA GLY A 53 -17.77 9.17 -0.62
C GLY A 53 -17.00 7.87 -0.40
N PRO A 54 -17.56 6.74 -0.85
CA PRO A 54 -16.85 5.47 -0.80
C PRO A 54 -15.68 5.47 -1.80
N VAL A 55 -14.50 5.08 -1.33
CA VAL A 55 -13.28 4.92 -2.11
C VAL A 55 -12.68 3.56 -1.84
N THR A 56 -12.23 2.89 -2.90
CA THR A 56 -11.59 1.57 -2.83
C THR A 56 -10.07 1.71 -2.85
N LEU A 57 -9.40 1.25 -1.81
CA LEU A 57 -7.95 1.22 -1.72
C LEU A 57 -7.42 -0.14 -2.13
N THR A 58 -6.38 -0.12 -2.95
CA THR A 58 -5.55 -1.30 -3.26
C THR A 58 -4.08 -0.91 -3.28
N LEU A 59 -3.21 -1.86 -2.91
CA LEU A 59 -1.76 -1.71 -2.98
C LEU A 59 -1.16 -2.70 -3.97
N LEU A 60 -0.15 -2.28 -4.72
CA LEU A 60 0.74 -3.17 -5.48
C LEU A 60 2.14 -3.03 -4.91
N ALA A 61 2.76 -4.15 -4.53
CA ALA A 61 4.18 -4.14 -4.21
C ALA A 61 5.01 -3.97 -5.50
N VAL A 62 6.15 -3.28 -5.38
CA VAL A 62 7.11 -3.05 -6.47
C VAL A 62 8.52 -3.37 -5.97
N ASP A 63 9.25 -4.21 -6.71
CA ASP A 63 10.64 -4.55 -6.37
C ASP A 63 11.64 -3.46 -6.79
N THR A 64 12.91 -3.65 -6.45
CA THR A 64 13.98 -2.68 -6.73
C THR A 64 14.30 -2.50 -8.23
N VAL A 65 13.76 -3.34 -9.11
CA VAL A 65 13.93 -3.24 -10.56
C VAL A 65 12.62 -2.85 -11.28
N GLY A 66 11.55 -2.58 -10.53
CA GLY A 66 10.28 -2.08 -11.03
C GLY A 66 9.25 -3.15 -11.39
N ASN A 67 9.45 -4.42 -11.02
CA ASN A 67 8.42 -5.44 -11.23
C ASN A 67 7.29 -5.26 -10.24
N LYS A 68 6.06 -5.23 -10.76
CA LYS A 68 4.84 -5.11 -9.96
C LYS A 68 4.29 -6.49 -9.61
N PHE A 69 3.89 -6.66 -8.36
CA PHE A 69 3.22 -7.87 -7.89
C PHE A 69 1.70 -7.78 -8.05
N ALA A 70 1.01 -8.89 -7.78
CA ALA A 70 -0.45 -8.92 -7.75
C ALA A 70 -1.00 -7.90 -6.74
N PRO A 71 -2.16 -7.27 -7.04
CA PRO A 71 -2.80 -6.34 -6.11
C PRO A 71 -3.16 -6.99 -4.77
N SER A 72 -3.18 -6.18 -3.71
CA SER A 72 -3.70 -6.56 -2.40
C SER A 72 -5.20 -6.86 -2.45
N ASN A 73 -5.74 -7.39 -1.35
CA ASN A 73 -7.18 -7.32 -1.13
C ASN A 73 -7.64 -5.85 -1.13
N ALA A 74 -8.79 -5.60 -1.76
CA ALA A 74 -9.41 -4.28 -1.76
C ALA A 74 -10.02 -3.96 -0.40
N ILE A 75 -9.93 -2.71 0.02
CA ILE A 75 -10.60 -2.19 1.20
C ILE A 75 -11.43 -0.97 0.78
N THR A 76 -12.71 -0.96 1.10
CA THR A 76 -13.57 0.21 0.88
C THR A 76 -13.62 1.04 2.14
N VAL A 77 -13.29 2.32 2.03
CA VAL A 77 -13.48 3.31 3.10
C VAL A 77 -14.41 4.40 2.62
N THR A 78 -15.07 5.07 3.56
CA THR A 78 -15.88 6.25 3.23
C THR A 78 -15.11 7.49 3.67
N ALA A 79 -14.71 8.32 2.70
CA ALA A 79 -14.21 9.66 2.94
C ALA A 79 -15.37 10.55 3.41
N VAL A 80 -15.10 11.38 4.41
CA VAL A 80 -16.04 12.32 5.02
C VAL A 80 -15.41 13.70 5.03
N ASP A 81 -16.24 14.75 4.92
CA ASP A 81 -15.82 16.16 5.04
C ASP A 81 -15.22 16.51 6.41
#